data_AF-A0A0F9P3J8-F1
#
_entry.id   AF-A0A0F9P3J8-F1
#
_cell.length_a   1.000
_cell.length_b   1.000
_cell.length_c   1.000
_cell.angle_alpha   90.00
_cell.angle_beta   90.00
_cell.angle_gamma   90.00
#
_symmetry.space_group_name_H-M   'P 1'
#
loop_
_entity.id
_entity.type
_entity.pdbx_description
1 polymer ?
#
loop_
_entity_poly.entity_id
_entity_poly.type
_entity_poly.pdbx_seq_one_letter_code
_entity_poly.pdbx_strand_id
1 'polypeptide(L)'
;MSTTPIRRWRPPVVTDFPDWADERKRKSFIKELDFALRAIFDNTATIESNYIGKTPTLEGKLVNWGTAAITGSGTVATGLTSIESILATIESDAALNEWVTVKVGTKAGDVVLYCWKPTATGDNTPIASTTGRTVHWQATGTG
;
A
#
# COMPACT_ATOMS: atom_id res chain seq x y z
N MET A 1 24.15 1.41 -1.94
CA MET A 1 22.91 2.20 -2.06
C MET A 1 22.80 3.09 -0.83
N SER A 2 22.81 4.41 -1.00
CA SER A 2 22.78 5.40 0.09
C SER A 2 21.32 5.69 0.46
N THR A 3 20.87 5.25 1.63
CA THR A 3 19.54 5.59 2.15
C THR A 3 19.60 6.98 2.78
N THR A 4 19.15 8.00 2.06
CA THR A 4 18.98 9.34 2.62
C THR A 4 17.87 9.30 3.67
N PRO A 5 18.13 9.62 4.95
CA PRO A 5 17.10 9.55 5.98
C PRO A 5 16.04 10.61 5.74
N ILE A 6 14.76 10.21 5.80
CA ILE A 6 13.62 11.12 5.82
C ILE A 6 13.73 11.97 7.09
N ARG A 7 14.15 13.22 6.96
CA ARG A 7 14.10 14.19 8.05
C ARG A 7 12.63 14.53 8.32
N ARG A 8 12.03 13.86 9.31
CA ARG A 8 10.72 14.26 9.85
C ARG A 8 10.87 15.65 10.47
N TRP A 9 10.33 16.66 9.81
CA TRP A 9 10.25 18.01 10.37
C TRP A 9 9.37 17.97 11.63
N ARG A 10 9.90 18.49 12.75
CA ARG A 10 9.09 18.80 13.93
C ARG A 10 8.81 20.30 13.91
N PRO A 11 7.55 20.74 14.08
CA PRO A 11 7.28 22.15 14.29
C PRO A 11 8.04 22.63 15.53
N PRO A 12 8.67 23.81 15.48
CA PRO A 12 9.19 24.42 16.69
C PRO A 12 8.01 24.66 17.64
N VAL A 13 8.06 24.04 18.81
CA VAL A 13 7.11 24.34 19.88
C VAL A 13 7.44 25.74 20.38
N VAL A 14 6.60 26.72 20.04
CA VAL A 14 6.72 28.08 20.57
C VAL A 14 6.24 28.03 22.02
N THR A 15 7.18 27.87 22.96
CA THR A 15 6.90 27.88 24.40
C THR A 15 6.90 29.29 24.97
N ASP A 16 7.61 30.23 24.33
CA ASP A 16 7.76 31.60 24.78
C ASP A 16 7.29 32.56 23.67
N PHE A 17 6.13 33.17 23.85
CA PHE A 17 5.70 34.26 22.98
C PHE A 17 6.63 35.47 23.20
N PRO A 18 7.23 36.05 22.14
CA PRO A 18 8.14 37.18 22.30
C PRO A 18 7.41 38.35 22.95
N ASP A 19 8.05 39.03 23.90
CA ASP A 19 7.49 40.19 24.58
C ASP A 19 6.96 41.19 23.54
N TRP A 20 5.64 41.38 23.54
CA TRP A 20 4.96 42.11 22.49
C TRP A 20 5.38 43.59 22.52
N ALA A 21 6.04 44.11 23.54
CA ALA A 21 6.52 45.51 23.51
C ALA A 21 7.53 45.81 22.38
N ASP A 22 8.29 44.81 21.88
CA ASP A 22 9.34 45.02 20.89
C ASP A 22 8.88 44.71 19.44
N GLU A 23 8.73 45.76 18.64
CA GLU A 23 8.27 45.69 17.25
C GLU A 23 9.18 44.84 16.35
N ARG A 24 10.50 44.77 16.62
CA ARG A 24 11.42 43.98 15.79
C ARG A 24 11.17 42.49 15.95
N LYS A 25 10.96 42.06 17.20
CA LYS A 25 10.69 40.64 17.54
C LYS A 25 9.34 40.18 17.00
N ARG A 26 8.32 41.06 17.01
CA ARG A 26 7.04 40.78 16.35
C ARG A 26 7.20 40.57 14.85
N LYS A 27 7.94 41.46 14.17
CA LYS A 27 8.16 41.37 12.72
C LYS A 27 8.97 40.13 12.32
N SER A 28 9.94 39.70 13.12
CA SER A 28 10.69 38.46 12.85
C SER A 28 9.81 37.23 13.05
N PHE A 29 9.03 37.17 14.14
CA PHE A 29 8.13 36.05 14.41
C PHE A 29 7.07 35.88 13.32
N ILE A 30 6.46 36.98 12.84
CA ILE A 30 5.47 36.93 11.75
C ILE A 30 6.11 36.38 10.47
N LYS A 31 7.35 36.78 10.15
CA LYS A 31 8.06 36.26 8.96
C LYS A 31 8.38 34.77 9.08
N GLU A 32 8.79 34.31 10.26
CA GLU A 32 9.04 32.89 10.51
C GLU A 32 7.76 32.07 10.40
N LEU A 33 6.65 32.58 10.93
CA LEU A 33 5.34 31.94 10.86
C LEU A 33 4.82 31.87 9.41
N ASP A 34 5.00 32.93 8.63
CA ASP A 34 4.63 32.96 7.21
C ASP A 34 5.46 31.97 6.36
N PHE A 35 6.76 31.87 6.63
CA PHE A 35 7.64 30.88 6.00
C PHE A 35 7.24 29.44 6.38
N ALA A 36 6.94 29.19 7.66
CA ALA A 36 6.53 27.88 8.14
C ALA A 36 5.18 27.45 7.55
N LEU A 37 4.20 28.35 7.48
CA LEU A 37 2.90 28.08 6.85
C LEU A 37 3.06 27.74 5.37
N ARG A 38 3.88 28.51 4.64
CA ARG A 38 4.13 28.24 3.23
C ARG A 38 4.75 26.86 3.00
N ALA A 39 5.73 26.49 3.81
CA ALA A 39 6.34 25.15 3.75
C ALA A 39 5.34 24.04 4.06
N ILE A 40 4.39 24.25 4.96
CA ILE A 40 3.32 23.28 5.27
C ILE A 40 2.39 23.09 4.06
N PHE A 41 1.96 24.18 3.42
CA PHE A 41 1.11 24.11 2.23
C PHE A 41 1.81 23.42 1.05
N ASP A 42 3.08 23.74 0.80
CA ASP A 42 3.87 23.12 -0.28
C ASP A 42 4.06 21.61 -0.03
N ASN A 43 4.31 21.20 1.21
CA ASN A 43 4.41 19.78 1.59
C ASN A 43 3.07 19.06 1.43
N THR A 44 1.96 19.71 1.77
CA THR A 44 0.62 19.12 1.64
C THR A 44 0.27 18.94 0.18
N ALA A 45 0.48 19.96 -0.66
CA ALA A 45 0.30 19.87 -2.12
C ALA A 45 1.24 18.81 -2.75
N THR A 46 2.45 18.64 -2.22
CA THR A 46 3.37 17.57 -2.67
C THR A 46 2.84 16.19 -2.29
N ILE A 47 2.27 16.02 -1.10
CA ILE A 47 1.65 14.77 -0.68
C ILE A 47 0.40 14.51 -1.52
N GLU A 48 -0.48 15.50 -1.69
CA GLU A 48 -1.70 15.36 -2.50
C GLU A 48 -1.35 15.04 -3.96
N SER A 49 -0.40 15.74 -4.57
CA SER A 49 0.02 15.46 -5.96
C SER A 49 0.76 14.14 -6.15
N ASN A 50 1.32 13.55 -5.10
CA ASN A 50 2.02 12.26 -5.17
C ASN A 50 1.16 11.07 -4.73
N TYR A 51 0.14 11.29 -3.90
CA TYR A 51 -0.64 10.22 -3.28
C TYR A 51 -2.14 10.30 -3.53
N ILE A 52 -2.70 11.47 -3.86
CA ILE A 52 -4.14 11.62 -4.17
C ILE A 52 -4.32 11.60 -5.69
N GLY A 53 -4.91 10.49 -6.18
CA GLY A 53 -5.28 10.34 -7.59
C GLY A 53 -4.20 9.82 -8.52
N LYS A 54 -2.97 9.59 -8.03
CA LYS A 54 -1.94 8.85 -8.80
C LYS A 54 -1.97 7.38 -8.46
N THR A 55 -1.88 6.55 -9.50
CA THR A 55 -1.75 5.10 -9.34
C THR A 55 -0.50 4.82 -8.50
N PRO A 56 -0.63 4.07 -7.40
CA PRO A 56 0.47 3.80 -6.49
C PRO A 56 1.57 3.07 -7.26
N THR A 57 2.80 3.60 -7.17
CA THR A 57 3.97 2.99 -7.79
C THR A 57 4.95 2.49 -6.74
N LEU A 58 5.56 1.34 -7.00
CA LEU A 58 6.67 0.80 -6.22
C LEU A 58 7.85 0.66 -7.17
N GLU A 59 8.95 1.37 -6.88
CA GLU A 59 10.14 1.39 -7.75
C GLU A 59 9.85 1.80 -9.20
N GLY A 60 8.83 2.66 -9.41
CA GLY A 60 8.40 3.10 -10.75
C GLY A 60 7.44 2.16 -11.48
N LYS A 61 7.02 1.05 -10.86
CA LYS A 61 6.03 0.10 -11.41
C LYS A 61 4.67 0.34 -10.79
N LEU A 62 3.61 0.19 -11.58
CA LEU A 62 2.25 0.25 -11.07
C LEU A 62 2.00 -0.90 -10.10
N VAL A 63 1.32 -0.60 -9.01
CA VAL A 63 0.86 -1.58 -8.03
C VAL A 63 -0.66 -1.55 -8.01
N ASN A 64 -1.27 -2.72 -8.02
CA ASN A 64 -2.68 -2.86 -7.70
C ASN A 64 -2.89 -3.98 -6.69
N TRP A 65 -3.95 -3.88 -5.90
CA TRP A 65 -4.27 -4.84 -4.86
C TRP A 65 -5.78 -4.98 -4.70
N GLY A 66 -6.19 -6.05 -4.05
CA GLY A 66 -7.58 -6.25 -3.72
C GLY A 66 -7.81 -7.54 -2.95
N THR A 67 -9.08 -7.86 -2.80
CA THR A 67 -9.55 -9.10 -2.21
C THR A 67 -10.44 -9.83 -3.21
N ALA A 68 -10.43 -11.15 -3.15
CA ALA A 68 -11.31 -11.98 -3.95
C ALA A 68 -11.80 -13.17 -3.10
N ALA A 69 -13.09 -13.49 -3.20
CA ALA A 69 -13.64 -14.72 -2.63
C ALA A 69 -13.44 -15.86 -3.65
N ILE A 70 -12.62 -16.85 -3.31
CA ILE A 70 -12.22 -17.94 -4.20
C ILE A 70 -12.70 -19.29 -3.64
N THR A 71 -13.39 -20.06 -4.46
CA THR A 71 -13.74 -21.47 -4.19
C THR A 71 -13.03 -22.35 -5.20
N GLY A 72 -12.02 -23.09 -4.75
CA GLY A 72 -11.15 -23.92 -5.59
C GLY A 72 -10.20 -23.08 -6.46
N SER A 73 -10.73 -22.38 -7.46
CA SER A 73 -9.97 -21.46 -8.30
C SER A 73 -10.81 -20.31 -8.82
N GLY A 74 -10.20 -19.15 -9.04
CA GLY A 74 -10.85 -18.01 -9.68
C GLY A 74 -9.86 -17.05 -10.33
N THR A 75 -10.35 -16.32 -11.34
CA THR A 75 -9.55 -15.33 -12.07
C THR A 75 -9.85 -13.93 -11.54
N VAL A 76 -8.81 -13.13 -11.35
CA VAL A 76 -8.91 -11.72 -10.95
C VAL A 76 -8.22 -10.86 -11.99
N ALA A 77 -8.92 -9.81 -12.44
CA ALA A 77 -8.34 -8.79 -13.29
C ALA A 77 -7.58 -7.77 -12.43
N THR A 78 -6.27 -7.68 -12.61
CA THR A 78 -5.43 -6.74 -11.84
C THR A 78 -5.46 -5.32 -12.39
N GLY A 79 -6.03 -5.11 -13.58
CA GLY A 79 -6.02 -3.81 -14.28
C GLY A 79 -4.64 -3.39 -14.80
N LEU A 80 -3.63 -4.24 -14.68
CA LEU A 80 -2.29 -4.05 -15.26
C LEU A 80 -2.24 -4.58 -16.69
N THR A 81 -1.36 -4.06 -17.53
CA THR A 81 -1.10 -4.59 -18.89
C THR A 81 -0.09 -5.74 -18.86
N SER A 82 0.86 -5.72 -17.93
CA SER A 82 1.78 -6.82 -17.67
C SER A 82 2.02 -7.00 -16.17
N ILE A 83 2.28 -8.24 -15.76
CA ILE A 83 2.51 -8.60 -14.36
C ILE A 83 3.94 -9.07 -14.23
N GLU A 84 4.69 -8.41 -13.35
CA GLU A 84 6.06 -8.77 -13.05
C GLU A 84 6.17 -9.55 -11.74
N SER A 85 5.39 -9.17 -10.73
CA SER A 85 5.31 -9.94 -9.48
C SER A 85 3.91 -9.92 -8.91
N ILE A 86 3.55 -11.01 -8.24
CA ILE A 86 2.29 -11.17 -7.54
C ILE A 86 2.52 -11.86 -6.19
N LEU A 87 1.89 -11.30 -5.17
CA LEU A 87 1.74 -11.88 -3.86
C LEU A 87 0.26 -12.20 -3.64
N ALA A 88 -0.04 -13.38 -3.11
CA ALA A 88 -1.37 -13.71 -2.63
C ALA A 88 -1.27 -14.39 -1.28
N THR A 89 -2.19 -14.04 -0.38
CA THR A 89 -2.30 -14.59 0.96
C THR A 89 -3.75 -14.92 1.24
N ILE A 90 -3.99 -16.11 1.75
CA ILE A 90 -5.32 -16.54 2.17
C ILE A 90 -5.60 -15.99 3.57
N GLU A 91 -6.79 -15.45 3.75
CA GLU A 91 -7.32 -15.16 5.08
C GLU A 91 -7.80 -16.48 5.67
N SER A 92 -6.93 -17.18 6.40
CA SER A 92 -7.27 -18.43 7.09
C SER A 92 -7.52 -18.19 8.57
N ASP A 93 -8.42 -19.00 9.12
CA ASP A 93 -8.56 -19.15 10.57
C ASP A 93 -7.52 -20.17 11.08
N ALA A 94 -7.06 -20.03 12.32
CA ALA A 94 -5.86 -20.71 12.85
C ALA A 94 -5.94 -22.25 12.85
N ALA A 95 -7.14 -22.82 12.65
CA ALA A 95 -7.39 -24.26 12.68
C ALA A 95 -7.23 -24.96 11.32
N LEU A 96 -6.93 -24.23 10.24
CA LEU A 96 -7.02 -24.75 8.87
C LEU A 96 -5.64 -24.69 8.17
N ASN A 97 -5.13 -25.85 7.77
CA ASN A 97 -3.94 -25.99 6.93
C ASN A 97 -4.26 -25.67 5.47
N GLU A 98 -4.82 -24.51 5.18
CA GLU A 98 -5.13 -24.08 3.82
C GLU A 98 -3.99 -23.25 3.24
N TRP A 99 -3.85 -23.27 1.92
CA TRP A 99 -2.86 -22.45 1.23
C TRP A 99 -3.37 -21.96 -0.11
N VAL A 100 -2.73 -20.90 -0.60
CA VAL A 100 -3.02 -20.29 -1.89
C VAL A 100 -1.82 -20.41 -2.81
N THR A 101 -2.07 -20.72 -4.08
CA THR A 101 -1.06 -20.57 -5.14
C THR A 101 -1.62 -19.68 -6.24
N VAL A 102 -0.71 -19.06 -6.98
CA VAL A 102 -1.04 -18.09 -8.03
C VAL A 102 -0.41 -18.52 -9.34
N LYS A 103 -1.13 -18.27 -10.43
CA LYS A 103 -0.61 -18.34 -11.79
C LYS A 103 -1.01 -17.08 -12.56
N VAL A 104 -0.17 -16.63 -13.49
CA VAL A 104 -0.58 -15.60 -14.46
C VAL A 104 -1.67 -16.18 -15.38
N GLY A 105 -2.72 -15.41 -15.59
CA GLY A 105 -3.87 -15.78 -16.42
C GLY A 105 -3.56 -15.81 -17.91
N THR A 106 -4.57 -16.18 -18.70
CA THR A 106 -4.46 -16.24 -20.16
C THR A 106 -4.64 -14.89 -20.85
N LYS A 107 -5.20 -13.90 -20.14
CA LYS A 107 -5.34 -12.51 -20.62
C LYS A 107 -4.29 -11.63 -19.95
N ALA A 108 -3.91 -10.56 -20.66
CA ALA A 108 -3.03 -9.53 -20.12
C ALA A 108 -3.60 -8.97 -18.82
N GLY A 109 -2.80 -8.96 -17.75
CA GLY A 109 -3.23 -8.44 -16.45
C GLY A 109 -4.10 -9.37 -15.61
N ASP A 110 -4.45 -10.56 -16.10
CA ASP A 110 -5.23 -11.51 -15.30
C ASP A 110 -4.32 -12.40 -14.46
N VAL A 111 -4.82 -12.78 -13.30
CA VAL A 111 -4.19 -13.77 -12.41
C VAL A 111 -5.21 -14.80 -11.99
N VAL A 112 -4.79 -16.05 -11.94
CA VAL A 112 -5.60 -17.18 -11.46
C VAL A 112 -5.11 -17.55 -10.08
N LEU A 113 -6.01 -17.45 -9.11
CA LEU A 113 -5.80 -17.82 -7.71
C LEU A 113 -6.36 -19.22 -7.51
N TYR A 114 -5.57 -20.10 -6.88
CA TYR A 114 -5.98 -21.45 -6.49
C TYR A 114 -5.94 -21.57 -4.98
N CYS A 115 -7.04 -22.00 -4.39
CA CYS A 115 -7.13 -22.26 -2.95
C CYS A 115 -7.16 -23.77 -2.71
N TRP A 116 -6.29 -24.23 -1.82
CA TRP A 116 -6.08 -25.63 -1.51
C TRP A 116 -6.41 -25.91 -0.05
N LYS A 117 -6.91 -27.11 0.20
CA LYS A 117 -7.13 -27.66 1.53
C LYS A 117 -6.55 -29.08 1.61
N PRO A 118 -6.25 -29.58 2.82
CA PRO A 118 -5.90 -30.98 3.01
C PRO A 118 -7.09 -31.88 2.65
N THR A 119 -6.79 -33.11 2.23
CA THR A 119 -7.82 -34.10 1.92
C THR A 119 -8.57 -34.54 3.17
N ALA A 120 -7.84 -34.72 4.28
CA ALA A 120 -8.39 -35.05 5.58
C ALA A 120 -7.43 -34.62 6.71
N THR A 121 -7.88 -34.67 7.96
CA THR A 121 -6.98 -34.47 9.12
C THR A 121 -5.86 -35.51 9.10
N GLY A 122 -4.61 -35.05 9.14
CA GLY A 122 -3.43 -35.92 9.04
C GLY A 122 -3.02 -36.30 7.61
N ASP A 123 -3.81 -35.92 6.60
CA ASP A 123 -3.49 -36.08 5.18
C ASP A 123 -3.44 -34.71 4.48
N ASN A 124 -2.23 -34.18 4.35
CA ASN A 124 -1.98 -32.88 3.73
C ASN A 124 -1.90 -32.96 2.18
N THR A 125 -2.38 -34.04 1.56
CA THR A 125 -2.50 -34.09 0.10
C THR A 125 -3.42 -32.95 -0.39
N PRO A 126 -2.94 -32.02 -1.24
CA PRO A 126 -3.74 -30.89 -1.71
C PRO A 126 -4.96 -31.35 -2.50
N ILE A 127 -6.12 -30.83 -2.13
CA ILE A 127 -7.31 -30.81 -2.98
C ILE A 127 -7.85 -29.38 -3.07
N ALA A 128 -8.59 -29.09 -4.14
CA ALA A 128 -9.22 -27.79 -4.31
C ALA A 128 -10.16 -27.50 -3.12
N SER A 129 -10.07 -26.29 -2.58
CA SER A 129 -10.99 -25.87 -1.52
C SER A 129 -12.42 -25.89 -2.02
N THR A 130 -13.29 -26.56 -1.28
CA THR A 130 -14.74 -26.61 -1.54
C THR A 130 -15.49 -25.48 -0.84
N THR A 131 -14.80 -24.71 0.01
CA THR A 131 -15.36 -23.59 0.77
C THR A 131 -14.75 -22.30 0.23
N GLY A 132 -15.56 -21.25 0.12
CA GLY A 132 -15.11 -19.94 -0.31
C GLY A 132 -14.13 -19.34 0.69
N ARG A 133 -12.98 -18.84 0.19
CA ARG A 133 -11.93 -18.23 0.99
C ARG A 133 -11.60 -16.85 0.47
N THR A 134 -11.42 -15.89 1.38
CA THR A 134 -10.95 -14.56 1.03
C THR A 134 -9.45 -14.63 0.78
N VAL A 135 -9.05 -14.25 -0.42
CA VAL A 135 -7.64 -14.12 -0.80
C VAL A 135 -7.33 -12.65 -0.98
N HIS A 136 -6.37 -12.16 -0.22
CA HIS A 136 -5.75 -10.85 -0.42
C HIS A 136 -4.66 -11.01 -1.46
N TRP A 137 -4.64 -10.14 -2.45
CA TRP A 137 -3.66 -10.17 -3.53
C TRP A 137 -3.08 -8.79 -3.78
N GLN A 138 -1.83 -8.77 -4.23
CA GLN A 138 -1.12 -7.60 -4.68
C GLN A 138 -0.32 -7.95 -5.92
N ALA A 139 -0.52 -7.20 -6.99
CA ALA A 139 0.21 -7.34 -8.24
C ALA A 139 1.03 -6.08 -8.53
N THR A 140 2.18 -6.27 -9.15
CA THR A 140 3.05 -5.18 -9.61
C THR A 140 3.42 -5.40 -11.08
N GLY A 141 3.52 -4.31 -11.84
CA GLY A 141 3.91 -4.38 -13.24
C GLY A 141 3.66 -3.07 -13.98
N THR A 142 3.28 -3.17 -15.25
CA THR A 142 3.03 -2.02 -16.12
C THR A 142 1.53 -1.82 -16.35
N GLY A 143 1.11 -0.61 -16.69
CA GLY A 143 -0.26 -0.28 -17.12
C GLY A 143 -0.27 0.44 -18.44
#